data_AF-A0A552JDI3-F1
#
_entry.id   AF-A0A552JDI3-F1
#
_cell.length_a   1.000
_cell.length_b   1.000
_cell.length_c   1.000
_cell.angle_alpha   90.00
_cell.angle_beta   90.00
_cell.angle_gamma   90.00
#
_symmetry.space_group_name_H-M   'P 1'
#
loop_
_entity.id
_entity.type
_entity.pdbx_description
1 polymer ?
#
loop_
_entity_poly.entity_id
_entity_poly.type
_entity_poly.pdbx_seq_one_letter_code
_entity_poly.pdbx_strand_id
1 'polypeptide(L)'
;MIANISRQLTTGALAIAGTVAAFGFAGAAQAVTVSTLTITGDATISPWGTTNPVLTPTSVTGVSNGTGQFASVTVANVTTPKPFTLSGTGSGTNTTVTFSPPPGPSLGFTTIATPGLVTPNVTPTLATGSNTPIASSASLTTYNVSGNAIFIEPFLPNFLGGFNISFTLGGAPDSVAGTYSLTLVKTDIPEPVAVPEPSAILGILAVAGAGAFARRKS
;
A
#
# COMPACT_ATOMS: atom_id res chain seq x y z
N MET A 1 20.63 43.59 -47.99
CA MET A 1 20.58 43.43 -46.52
C MET A 1 19.28 42.77 -46.00
N ILE A 2 18.26 42.53 -46.84
CA ILE A 2 16.94 41.99 -46.41
C ILE A 2 16.88 40.45 -46.26
N ALA A 3 17.76 39.69 -46.93
CA ALA A 3 17.71 38.23 -46.95
C ALA A 3 18.16 37.52 -45.65
N ASN A 4 18.80 38.24 -44.73
CA ASN A 4 19.37 37.64 -43.51
C ASN A 4 18.40 37.63 -42.33
N ILE A 5 17.47 38.59 -42.29
CA ILE A 5 16.46 38.72 -41.23
C ILE A 5 15.37 37.67 -41.40
N SER A 6 14.96 37.35 -42.63
CA SER A 6 13.96 36.30 -42.89
C SER A 6 14.46 34.90 -42.51
N ARG A 7 15.75 34.60 -42.70
CA ARG A 7 16.35 33.32 -42.28
C ARG A 7 16.42 33.20 -40.76
N GLN A 8 16.82 34.27 -40.05
CA GLN A 8 16.86 34.27 -38.59
C GLN A 8 15.47 34.14 -37.95
N LEU A 9 14.43 34.71 -38.58
CA LEU A 9 13.05 34.63 -38.06
C LEU A 9 12.41 33.26 -38.33
N THR A 10 12.67 32.64 -39.49
CA THR A 10 12.21 31.27 -39.78
C THR A 10 12.93 30.22 -38.92
N THR A 11 14.22 30.40 -38.65
CA THR A 11 14.96 29.50 -37.73
C THR A 11 14.57 29.73 -36.27
N GLY A 12 14.28 30.97 -35.87
CA GLY A 12 13.76 31.31 -34.53
C GLY A 12 12.37 30.75 -34.27
N ALA A 13 11.45 30.84 -35.24
CA ALA A 13 10.10 30.28 -35.12
C ALA A 13 10.12 28.74 -35.06
N LEU A 14 11.02 28.07 -35.81
CA LEU A 14 11.13 26.61 -35.80
C LEU A 14 11.80 26.08 -34.50
N ALA A 15 12.74 26.85 -33.92
CA ALA A 15 13.36 26.53 -32.64
C ALA A 15 12.41 26.77 -31.44
N ILE A 16 11.52 27.76 -31.54
CA ILE A 16 10.45 27.98 -30.54
C ILE A 16 9.35 26.92 -30.69
N ALA A 17 8.99 26.51 -31.91
CA ALA A 17 8.06 25.41 -32.13
C ALA A 17 8.61 24.04 -31.64
N GLY A 18 9.92 23.81 -31.78
CA GLY A 18 10.59 22.61 -31.25
C GLY A 18 10.70 22.58 -29.72
N THR A 19 10.75 23.74 -29.06
CA THR A 19 10.79 23.82 -27.59
C THR A 19 9.40 23.71 -26.96
N VAL A 20 8.33 24.16 -27.63
CA VAL A 20 6.95 23.92 -27.15
C VAL A 20 6.51 22.47 -27.38
N ALA A 21 6.99 21.79 -28.42
CA ALA A 21 6.77 20.36 -28.61
C ALA A 21 7.57 19.47 -27.63
N ALA A 22 8.71 19.95 -27.12
CA ALA A 22 9.54 19.21 -26.15
C ALA A 22 9.15 19.44 -24.68
N PHE A 23 8.42 20.51 -24.36
CA PHE A 23 7.67 20.64 -23.09
C PHE A 23 6.26 20.07 -23.16
N GLY A 24 5.86 19.56 -24.33
CA GLY A 24 4.74 18.65 -24.51
C GLY A 24 5.06 17.24 -24.02
N PHE A 25 5.67 17.08 -22.85
CA PHE A 25 5.40 15.89 -22.05
C PHE A 25 3.92 15.96 -21.70
N ALA A 26 3.11 15.41 -22.60
CA ALA A 26 2.04 14.48 -22.32
C ALA A 26 1.60 14.50 -20.85
N GLY A 27 1.00 15.62 -20.42
CA GLY A 27 0.15 15.68 -19.25
C GLY A 27 -1.18 14.99 -19.53
N ALA A 28 -1.16 13.83 -20.20
CA ALA A 28 -2.13 12.83 -19.85
C ALA A 28 -1.81 12.55 -18.38
N ALA A 29 -2.62 13.10 -17.47
CA ALA A 29 -2.72 12.53 -16.14
C ALA A 29 -3.03 11.06 -16.39
N GLN A 30 -2.00 10.19 -16.35
CA GLN A 30 -2.21 8.77 -16.48
C GLN A 30 -3.10 8.43 -15.30
N ALA A 31 -4.35 8.10 -15.60
CA ALA A 31 -5.31 7.72 -14.58
C ALA A 31 -4.71 6.50 -13.90
N VAL A 32 -4.39 6.65 -12.61
CA VAL A 32 -3.89 5.55 -11.78
C VAL A 32 -4.94 4.46 -11.82
N THR A 33 -4.58 3.30 -12.36
CA THR A 33 -5.46 2.15 -12.40
C THR A 33 -5.49 1.52 -11.01
N VAL A 34 -6.69 1.29 -10.49
CA VAL A 34 -6.89 0.72 -9.16
C VAL A 34 -7.55 -0.64 -9.28
N SER A 35 -6.96 -1.65 -8.62
CA SER A 35 -7.55 -2.96 -8.41
C SER A 35 -7.97 -3.09 -6.95
N THR A 36 -9.18 -3.56 -6.72
CA THR A 36 -9.77 -3.74 -5.38
C THR A 36 -10.07 -5.21 -5.13
N LEU A 37 -10.03 -5.61 -3.86
CA LEU A 37 -10.47 -6.92 -3.41
C LEU A 37 -11.01 -6.82 -1.99
N THR A 38 -12.18 -7.38 -1.74
CA THR A 38 -12.73 -7.55 -0.39
C THR A 38 -12.69 -9.02 0.00
N ILE A 39 -12.10 -9.31 1.16
CA ILE A 39 -11.99 -10.64 1.75
C ILE A 39 -12.73 -10.61 3.08
N THR A 40 -13.67 -11.52 3.28
CA THR A 40 -14.40 -11.68 4.55
C THR A 40 -14.13 -13.04 5.16
N GLY A 41 -14.24 -13.14 6.47
CA GLY A 41 -13.97 -14.38 7.18
C GLY A 41 -14.33 -14.34 8.64
N ASP A 42 -14.09 -15.45 9.31
CA ASP A 42 -14.26 -15.56 10.76
C ASP A 42 -13.00 -15.04 11.47
N ALA A 43 -13.16 -14.58 12.70
CA ALA A 43 -12.07 -14.12 13.53
C ALA A 43 -12.29 -14.45 15.01
N THR A 44 -11.18 -14.58 15.74
CA THR A 44 -11.15 -14.48 17.20
C THR A 44 -10.69 -13.08 17.58
N ILE A 45 -11.48 -12.37 18.37
CA ILE A 45 -11.31 -10.96 18.71
C ILE A 45 -11.30 -10.82 20.24
N SER A 46 -10.30 -10.14 20.79
CA SER A 46 -10.29 -9.81 22.22
C SER A 46 -11.49 -8.92 22.61
N PRO A 47 -12.17 -9.20 23.74
CA PRO A 47 -13.27 -8.37 24.22
C PRO A 47 -12.86 -6.91 24.44
N TRP A 48 -13.84 -6.00 24.37
CA TRP A 48 -13.62 -4.60 24.69
C TRP A 48 -13.11 -4.43 26.13
N GLY A 49 -12.20 -3.49 26.37
CA GLY A 49 -11.53 -3.34 27.67
C GLY A 49 -10.29 -4.20 27.85
N THR A 50 -10.01 -5.14 26.95
CA THR A 50 -8.76 -5.91 26.98
C THR A 50 -7.57 -5.00 26.69
N THR A 51 -6.51 -5.11 27.49
CA THR A 51 -5.25 -4.40 27.23
C THR A 51 -4.53 -5.06 26.06
N ASN A 52 -4.10 -4.26 25.10
CA ASN A 52 -3.44 -4.70 23.86
C ASN A 52 -4.25 -5.79 23.14
N PRO A 53 -5.47 -5.48 22.67
CA PRO A 53 -6.36 -6.48 22.10
C PRO A 53 -5.74 -7.17 20.89
N VAL A 54 -5.94 -8.48 20.80
CA VAL A 54 -5.46 -9.34 19.72
C VAL A 54 -6.62 -9.65 18.77
N LEU A 55 -6.38 -9.47 17.49
CA LEU A 55 -7.33 -9.62 16.39
C LEU A 55 -6.82 -10.70 15.45
N THR A 56 -7.44 -11.86 15.45
CA THR A 56 -6.94 -13.05 14.75
C THR A 56 -7.96 -13.56 13.74
N PRO A 57 -7.76 -13.31 12.43
CA PRO A 57 -8.49 -14.03 11.39
C PRO A 57 -8.29 -15.55 11.51
N THR A 58 -9.37 -16.33 11.37
CA THR A 58 -9.33 -17.80 11.54
C THR A 58 -9.67 -18.55 10.26
N SER A 59 -10.51 -17.98 9.40
CA SER A 59 -10.95 -18.58 8.13
C SER A 59 -11.20 -17.51 7.09
N VAL A 60 -11.20 -17.89 5.80
CA VAL A 60 -11.75 -17.06 4.72
C VAL A 60 -13.10 -17.66 4.33
N THR A 61 -14.17 -16.86 4.40
CA THR A 61 -15.54 -17.30 4.08
C THR A 61 -16.10 -16.64 2.84
N GLY A 62 -15.53 -15.51 2.41
CA GLY A 62 -16.01 -14.78 1.24
C GLY A 62 -14.93 -13.95 0.57
N VAL A 63 -15.09 -13.81 -0.75
CA VAL A 63 -14.32 -12.89 -1.59
C VAL A 63 -15.30 -12.16 -2.49
N SER A 64 -15.17 -10.84 -2.59
CA SER A 64 -16.05 -9.97 -3.38
C SER A 64 -15.31 -8.73 -3.86
N ASN A 65 -15.96 -7.94 -4.72
CA ASN A 65 -15.44 -6.66 -5.23
C ASN A 65 -14.06 -6.75 -5.89
N GLY A 66 -13.71 -7.93 -6.40
CA GLY A 66 -12.51 -8.17 -7.19
C GLY A 66 -12.57 -7.37 -8.49
N THR A 67 -11.59 -6.49 -8.70
CA THR A 67 -11.44 -5.73 -9.96
C THR A 67 -10.01 -5.82 -10.47
N GLY A 68 -9.80 -5.52 -11.76
CA GLY A 68 -8.48 -5.59 -12.39
C GLY A 68 -7.85 -6.97 -12.24
N GLN A 69 -6.64 -7.03 -11.68
CA GLN A 69 -5.91 -8.30 -11.44
C GLN A 69 -6.67 -9.25 -10.50
N PHE A 70 -7.55 -8.72 -9.66
CA PHE A 70 -8.30 -9.51 -8.66
C PHE A 70 -9.69 -9.95 -9.13
N ALA A 71 -10.07 -9.70 -10.39
CA ALA A 71 -11.43 -9.96 -10.89
C ALA A 71 -11.87 -11.43 -10.80
N SER A 72 -10.93 -12.38 -10.93
CA SER A 72 -11.22 -13.82 -10.90
C SER A 72 -10.88 -14.49 -9.56
N VAL A 73 -10.57 -13.71 -8.53
CA VAL A 73 -10.17 -14.25 -7.23
C VAL A 73 -11.39 -14.79 -6.50
N THR A 74 -11.27 -16.01 -5.98
CA THR A 74 -12.26 -16.68 -5.14
C THR A 74 -11.66 -17.02 -3.77
N VAL A 75 -12.48 -17.55 -2.86
CA VAL A 75 -12.03 -17.98 -1.52
C VAL A 75 -10.87 -18.97 -1.60
N ALA A 76 -10.85 -19.87 -2.59
CA ALA A 76 -9.79 -20.88 -2.75
C ALA A 76 -8.42 -20.26 -3.14
N ASN A 77 -8.41 -19.01 -3.59
CA ASN A 77 -7.20 -18.32 -4.02
C ASN A 77 -6.51 -17.55 -2.87
N VAL A 78 -7.17 -17.42 -1.72
CA VAL A 78 -6.74 -16.51 -0.65
C VAL A 78 -6.39 -17.30 0.61
N THR A 79 -5.24 -16.98 1.22
CA THR A 79 -4.89 -17.53 2.53
C THR A 79 -5.38 -16.63 3.66
N THR A 80 -5.64 -17.23 4.82
CA THR A 80 -6.08 -16.49 6.02
C THR A 80 -5.10 -15.37 6.35
N PRO A 81 -5.56 -14.11 6.52
CA PRO A 81 -4.68 -13.00 6.86
C PRO A 81 -4.02 -13.17 8.23
N LYS A 82 -2.83 -12.60 8.39
CA LYS A 82 -2.11 -12.60 9.67
C LYS A 82 -2.84 -11.80 10.76
N PRO A 83 -2.64 -12.14 12.04
CA PRO A 83 -3.24 -11.41 13.15
C PRO A 83 -2.61 -10.02 13.35
N PHE A 84 -3.34 -9.16 14.05
CA PHE A 84 -2.84 -7.90 14.58
C PHE A 84 -2.95 -7.86 16.11
N THR A 85 -1.97 -7.23 16.75
CA THR A 85 -2.05 -6.84 18.16
C THR A 85 -2.04 -5.32 18.23
N LEU A 86 -3.11 -4.73 18.73
CA LEU A 86 -3.17 -3.29 18.95
C LEU A 86 -2.40 -2.94 20.22
N SER A 87 -1.94 -1.69 20.34
CA SER A 87 -1.37 -1.19 21.59
C SER A 87 -2.28 -0.14 22.23
N GLY A 88 -2.64 -0.37 23.49
CA GLY A 88 -3.60 0.44 24.26
C GLY A 88 -4.78 -0.39 24.77
N THR A 89 -5.74 0.28 25.40
CA THR A 89 -6.91 -0.34 26.01
C THR A 89 -8.17 0.40 25.58
N GLY A 90 -9.16 -0.34 25.05
CA GLY A 90 -10.47 0.22 24.74
C GLY A 90 -11.17 0.65 26.03
N SER A 91 -11.72 1.86 26.06
CA SER A 91 -12.48 2.37 27.21
C SER A 91 -13.63 3.25 26.75
N GLY A 92 -14.62 3.42 27.63
CA GLY A 92 -15.86 4.11 27.29
C GLY A 92 -16.81 3.28 26.43
N THR A 93 -18.03 3.76 26.29
CA THR A 93 -19.09 3.21 25.45
C THR A 93 -19.56 4.29 24.48
N ASN A 94 -19.96 3.91 23.27
CA ASN A 94 -20.34 4.81 22.19
C ASN A 94 -19.25 5.84 21.82
N THR A 95 -17.98 5.48 22.05
CA THR A 95 -16.82 6.32 21.76
C THR A 95 -15.84 5.58 20.85
N THR A 96 -15.29 6.29 19.87
CA THR A 96 -14.16 5.80 19.08
C THR A 96 -12.87 6.06 19.84
N VAL A 97 -12.13 5.01 20.11
CA VAL A 97 -10.80 5.05 20.73
C VAL A 97 -9.76 4.82 19.66
N THR A 98 -8.71 5.64 19.65
CA THR A 98 -7.54 5.43 18.79
C THR A 98 -6.50 4.63 19.56
N PHE A 99 -6.03 3.55 18.94
CA PHE A 99 -4.96 2.71 19.46
C PHE A 99 -3.64 3.12 18.79
N SER A 100 -2.52 2.81 19.42
CA SER A 100 -1.26 2.84 18.68
C SER A 100 -1.31 1.73 17.61
N PRO A 101 -0.98 2.04 16.35
CA PRO A 101 -0.96 1.06 15.28
C PRO A 101 -0.04 -0.12 15.62
N PRO A 102 -0.37 -1.34 15.16
CA PRO A 102 0.53 -2.48 15.29
C PRO A 102 1.89 -2.16 14.64
N PRO A 103 3.02 -2.64 15.23
CA PRO A 103 4.33 -2.46 14.64
C PRO A 103 4.40 -3.09 13.24
N GLY A 104 5.00 -2.38 12.28
CA GLY A 104 5.08 -2.80 10.87
C GLY A 104 6.51 -3.05 10.37
N PRO A 105 6.67 -3.48 9.09
CA PRO A 105 5.65 -4.04 8.22
C PRO A 105 5.34 -5.51 8.56
N SER A 106 4.06 -5.91 8.45
CA SER A 106 3.67 -7.32 8.46
C SER A 106 3.91 -7.91 7.08
N LEU A 107 5.06 -8.58 6.93
CA LEU A 107 5.45 -9.26 5.68
C LEU A 107 4.59 -10.49 5.43
N GLY A 108 4.19 -10.72 4.19
CA GLY A 108 3.37 -11.87 3.80
C GLY A 108 2.05 -11.91 4.57
N PHE A 109 1.33 -10.79 4.58
CA PHE A 109 0.11 -10.63 5.39
C PHE A 109 -0.99 -11.62 4.98
N THR A 110 -1.13 -11.85 3.69
CA THR A 110 -1.92 -12.91 3.06
C THR A 110 -1.27 -13.23 1.71
N THR A 111 -1.76 -14.25 1.01
CA THR A 111 -1.37 -14.57 -0.36
C THR A 111 -2.62 -14.66 -1.23
N ILE A 112 -2.54 -14.12 -2.43
CA ILE A 112 -3.63 -14.09 -3.39
C ILE A 112 -3.13 -14.75 -4.67
N ALA A 113 -3.60 -15.96 -4.93
CA ALA A 113 -3.31 -16.70 -6.15
C ALA A 113 -4.16 -16.13 -7.29
N THR A 114 -3.57 -15.21 -8.05
CA THR A 114 -4.04 -14.84 -9.39
C THR A 114 -3.28 -15.74 -10.39
N PRO A 115 -3.36 -15.57 -11.73
CA PRO A 115 -2.46 -16.28 -12.66
C PRO A 115 -0.96 -16.22 -12.27
N GLY A 116 -0.56 -15.33 -11.35
CA GLY A 116 0.57 -15.56 -10.45
C GLY A 116 0.29 -15.18 -8.99
N LEU A 117 1.23 -15.46 -8.10
CA LEU A 117 1.07 -15.28 -6.66
C LEU A 117 1.37 -13.83 -6.25
N VAL A 118 0.35 -13.11 -5.75
CA VAL A 118 0.49 -11.76 -5.21
C VAL A 118 0.51 -11.82 -3.69
N THR A 119 1.47 -11.15 -3.06
CA THR A 119 1.65 -11.17 -1.61
C THR A 119 1.68 -9.75 -1.05
N PRO A 120 0.59 -9.23 -0.45
CA PRO A 120 0.62 -7.93 0.20
C PRO A 120 1.46 -7.95 1.49
N ASN A 121 2.39 -7.02 1.59
CA ASN A 121 3.06 -6.60 2.81
C ASN A 121 2.37 -5.35 3.33
N VAL A 122 1.85 -5.37 4.55
CA VAL A 122 1.04 -4.28 5.08
C VAL A 122 1.77 -3.53 6.19
N THR A 123 1.65 -2.20 6.17
CA THR A 123 2.19 -1.30 7.21
C THR A 123 1.04 -0.55 7.84
N PRO A 124 0.57 -0.96 9.02
CA PRO A 124 -0.49 -0.26 9.74
C PRO A 124 -0.07 1.16 10.10
N THR A 125 -0.93 2.14 9.84
CA THR A 125 -0.71 3.55 10.19
C THR A 125 -1.79 4.11 11.09
N LEU A 126 -2.97 3.47 11.12
CA LEU A 126 -4.09 3.85 11.98
C LEU A 126 -4.78 2.61 12.52
N ALA A 127 -5.04 2.61 13.82
CA ALA A 127 -5.88 1.63 14.49
C ALA A 127 -6.93 2.34 15.36
N THR A 128 -8.18 1.94 15.22
CA THR A 128 -9.31 2.50 16.00
C THR A 128 -10.20 1.37 16.49
N GLY A 129 -10.98 1.64 17.53
CA GLY A 129 -12.02 0.73 17.97
C GLY A 129 -13.18 1.46 18.61
N SER A 130 -14.33 0.81 18.66
CA SER A 130 -15.53 1.31 19.31
C SER A 130 -16.32 0.17 19.91
N ASN A 131 -17.09 0.47 20.94
CA ASN A 131 -18.00 -0.45 21.58
C ASN A 131 -19.35 0.22 21.78
N THR A 132 -20.38 -0.35 21.18
CA THR A 132 -21.75 0.16 21.20
C THR A 132 -22.64 -0.85 21.92
N PRO A 133 -23.26 -0.51 23.05
CA PRO A 133 -24.23 -1.38 23.68
C PRO A 133 -25.38 -1.68 22.72
N ILE A 134 -25.75 -2.94 22.61
CA ILE A 134 -26.96 -3.39 21.92
C ILE A 134 -27.94 -3.97 22.94
N ALA A 135 -29.11 -4.43 22.50
CA ALA A 135 -30.11 -4.98 23.40
C ALA A 135 -29.58 -6.15 24.25
N SER A 136 -30.25 -6.44 25.36
CA SER A 136 -30.00 -7.63 26.19
C SER A 136 -28.57 -7.77 26.73
N SER A 137 -27.96 -6.68 27.21
CA SER A 137 -26.60 -6.68 27.79
C SER A 137 -25.49 -7.14 26.84
N ALA A 138 -25.77 -7.19 25.54
CA ALA A 138 -24.77 -7.45 24.52
C ALA A 138 -24.15 -6.14 24.02
N SER A 139 -23.00 -6.24 23.35
CA SER A 139 -22.37 -5.08 22.71
C SER A 139 -21.86 -5.45 21.33
N LEU A 140 -21.83 -4.45 20.45
CA LEU A 140 -21.15 -4.51 19.17
C LEU A 140 -19.81 -3.79 19.30
N THR A 141 -18.73 -4.57 19.25
CA THR A 141 -17.36 -4.06 19.24
C THR A 141 -16.83 -4.10 17.82
N THR A 142 -16.28 -2.99 17.35
CA THR A 142 -15.62 -2.91 16.05
C THR A 142 -14.21 -2.40 16.23
N TYR A 143 -13.23 -3.10 15.67
CA TYR A 143 -11.85 -2.62 15.54
C TYR A 143 -11.51 -2.44 14.07
N ASN A 144 -10.85 -1.35 13.73
CA ASN A 144 -10.44 -1.04 12.37
C ASN A 144 -8.94 -0.75 12.33
N VAL A 145 -8.22 -1.45 11.46
CA VAL A 145 -6.80 -1.25 11.19
C VAL A 145 -6.63 -0.90 9.72
N SER A 146 -5.90 0.17 9.44
CA SER A 146 -5.65 0.62 8.07
C SER A 146 -4.25 1.14 7.90
N GLY A 147 -3.80 1.17 6.66
CA GLY A 147 -2.51 1.73 6.31
C GLY A 147 -2.11 1.40 4.88
N ASN A 148 -0.80 1.42 4.66
CA ASN A 148 -0.21 1.22 3.35
C ASN A 148 0.03 -0.27 3.09
N ALA A 149 0.06 -0.64 1.82
CA ALA A 149 0.43 -1.98 1.37
C ALA A 149 1.42 -1.90 0.21
N ILE A 150 2.36 -2.85 0.18
CA ILE A 150 3.20 -3.15 -0.97
C ILE A 150 2.81 -4.53 -1.47
N PHE A 151 2.34 -4.60 -2.71
CA PHE A 151 1.95 -5.84 -3.37
C PHE A 151 3.17 -6.44 -4.05
N ILE A 152 3.69 -7.52 -3.46
CA ILE A 152 4.78 -8.29 -4.05
C ILE A 152 4.19 -9.12 -5.18
N GLU A 153 4.64 -8.84 -6.39
CA GLU A 153 4.22 -9.53 -7.60
C GLU A 153 5.10 -10.76 -7.87
N PRO A 154 4.59 -11.76 -8.62
CA PRO A 154 5.41 -12.90 -9.04
C PRO A 154 6.57 -12.47 -9.95
N PHE A 155 6.42 -11.34 -10.63
CA PHE A 155 7.43 -10.71 -11.47
C PHE A 155 7.48 -9.21 -11.14
N LEU A 156 8.68 -8.65 -11.03
CA LEU A 156 8.84 -7.21 -10.80
C LEU A 156 8.19 -6.38 -11.92
N PRO A 157 7.69 -5.17 -11.63
CA PRO A 157 7.84 -4.43 -10.36
C PRO A 157 6.79 -4.80 -9.28
N ASN A 158 7.11 -4.54 -8.02
CA ASN A 158 6.11 -4.50 -6.94
C ASN A 158 5.28 -3.22 -7.05
N PHE A 159 4.08 -3.22 -6.49
CA PHE A 159 3.17 -2.08 -6.59
C PHE A 159 2.71 -1.55 -5.24
N LEU A 160 2.50 -0.23 -5.18
CA LEU A 160 1.97 0.44 -4.00
C LEU A 160 0.45 0.25 -3.88
N GLY A 161 -0.05 0.42 -2.67
CA GLY A 161 -1.47 0.50 -2.40
C GLY A 161 -1.77 0.68 -0.92
N GLY A 162 -2.94 0.21 -0.51
CA GLY A 162 -3.44 0.34 0.85
C GLY A 162 -4.30 -0.84 1.26
N PHE A 163 -4.56 -0.90 2.56
CA PHE A 163 -5.46 -1.87 3.14
C PHE A 163 -6.31 -1.22 4.23
N ASN A 164 -7.48 -1.81 4.44
CA ASN A 164 -8.34 -1.54 5.57
C ASN A 164 -8.93 -2.87 6.02
N ILE A 165 -8.82 -3.21 7.30
CA ILE A 165 -9.45 -4.39 7.88
C ILE A 165 -10.29 -3.99 9.08
N SER A 166 -11.57 -4.37 9.03
CA SER A 166 -12.52 -4.17 10.10
C SER A 166 -12.87 -5.51 10.73
N PHE A 167 -12.74 -5.61 12.05
CA PHE A 167 -13.12 -6.75 12.87
C PHE A 167 -14.39 -6.39 13.63
N THR A 168 -15.39 -7.26 13.59
CA THR A 168 -16.67 -7.06 14.26
C THR A 168 -16.95 -8.20 15.21
N LEU A 169 -17.19 -7.86 16.47
CA LEU A 169 -17.52 -8.77 17.55
C LEU A 169 -18.85 -8.34 18.15
N GLY A 170 -19.90 -9.12 17.92
CA GLY A 170 -21.22 -8.92 18.52
C GLY A 170 -21.51 -10.04 19.51
N GLY A 171 -21.93 -9.69 20.72
CA GLY A 171 -22.33 -10.70 21.70
C GLY A 171 -22.29 -10.23 23.14
N ALA A 172 -22.42 -11.20 24.05
CA ALA A 172 -22.22 -11.00 25.48
C ALA A 172 -20.79 -10.51 25.79
N PRO A 173 -20.51 -9.93 26.98
CA PRO A 173 -19.22 -9.32 27.32
C PRO A 173 -17.98 -10.21 27.09
N ASP A 174 -18.11 -11.53 27.27
CA ASP A 174 -17.02 -12.49 27.12
C ASP A 174 -16.96 -13.16 25.74
N SER A 175 -17.74 -12.66 24.78
CA SER A 175 -17.74 -13.19 23.42
C SER A 175 -16.41 -12.88 22.75
N VAL A 176 -15.85 -13.87 22.05
CA VAL A 176 -14.59 -13.72 21.31
C VAL A 176 -14.71 -14.12 19.84
N ALA A 177 -15.77 -14.83 19.47
CA ALA A 177 -16.03 -15.22 18.09
C ALA A 177 -16.69 -14.05 17.34
N GLY A 178 -16.05 -13.60 16.27
CA GLY A 178 -16.56 -12.55 15.42
C GLY A 178 -16.16 -12.74 13.98
N THR A 179 -16.21 -11.68 13.20
CA THR A 179 -15.92 -11.69 11.76
C THR A 179 -14.96 -10.57 11.41
N TYR A 180 -14.34 -10.67 10.23
CA TYR A 180 -13.58 -9.58 9.65
C TYR A 180 -13.99 -9.30 8.20
N SER A 181 -13.74 -8.07 7.77
CA SER A 181 -13.79 -7.62 6.39
C SER A 181 -12.52 -6.85 6.07
N LEU A 182 -11.71 -7.40 5.17
CA LEU A 182 -10.46 -6.82 4.68
C LEU A 182 -10.70 -6.29 3.26
N THR A 183 -10.41 -5.02 3.04
CA THR A 183 -10.32 -4.41 1.73
C THR A 183 -8.86 -4.12 1.39
N LEU A 184 -8.44 -4.61 0.22
CA LEU A 184 -7.16 -4.33 -0.39
C LEU A 184 -7.37 -3.43 -1.60
N VAL A 185 -6.53 -2.41 -1.71
CA VAL A 185 -6.53 -1.48 -2.83
C VAL A 185 -5.11 -1.46 -3.39
N LYS A 186 -4.94 -1.98 -4.59
CA LYS A 186 -3.68 -1.98 -5.32
C LYS A 186 -3.71 -0.91 -6.40
N THR A 187 -2.64 -0.15 -6.53
CA THR A 187 -2.43 0.80 -7.64
C THR A 187 -1.49 0.21 -8.69
N ASP A 188 -1.41 0.85 -9.85
CA ASP A 188 -0.41 0.58 -10.88
C ASP A 188 0.90 1.37 -10.67
N ILE A 189 1.04 2.06 -9.52
CA ILE A 189 2.25 2.81 -9.18
C ILE A 189 3.31 1.84 -8.65
N PRO A 190 4.47 1.70 -9.31
CA PRO A 190 5.52 0.79 -8.87
C PRO A 190 6.15 1.27 -7.56
N GLU A 191 6.61 0.34 -6.74
CA GLU A 191 7.44 0.62 -5.58
C GLU A 191 8.73 1.35 -6.04
N PRO A 192 9.10 2.48 -5.42
CA PRO A 192 10.33 3.18 -5.78
C PRO A 192 11.55 2.29 -5.59
N VAL A 193 12.23 1.94 -6.69
CA VAL A 193 13.57 1.36 -6.61
C VAL A 193 14.54 2.45 -6.18
N ALA A 194 15.29 2.22 -5.11
CA ALA A 194 16.34 3.13 -4.68
C ALA A 194 17.38 3.23 -5.81
N VAL A 195 17.29 4.29 -6.62
CA VAL A 195 18.34 4.63 -7.59
C VAL A 195 19.54 5.08 -6.75
N PRO A 196 20.73 4.44 -6.87
CA PRO A 196 21.92 4.95 -6.22
C PRO A 196 22.13 6.39 -6.66
N GLU A 197 22.27 7.31 -5.70
CA GLU A 197 22.49 8.72 -6.02
C GLU A 197 23.66 8.88 -7.01
N PRO A 198 23.60 9.85 -7.95
CA PRO A 198 24.66 10.07 -8.94
C PRO A 198 26.07 10.18 -8.31
N SER A 199 26.14 10.64 -7.06
CA SER A 199 27.32 10.74 -6.21
C SER A 199 28.10 9.42 -6.10
N ALA A 200 27.40 8.28 -6.02
CA ALA A 200 28.03 6.96 -5.92
C ALA A 200 28.71 6.53 -7.22
N ILE A 201 28.18 6.95 -8.38
CA ILE A 201 28.74 6.63 -9.71
C ILE A 201 29.96 7.52 -10.00
N LEU A 202 29.91 8.80 -9.61
CA LEU A 202 31.03 9.74 -9.71
C LEU A 202 32.20 9.36 -8.80
N GLY A 203 31.94 8.78 -7.62
CA GLY A 203 32.98 8.29 -6.72
C GLY A 203 33.82 7.16 -7.32
N ILE A 204 33.21 6.28 -8.11
CA ILE A 204 33.92 5.15 -8.76
C ILE A 204 34.69 5.66 -9.99
N LEU A 205 34.15 6.63 -10.73
CA LEU A 205 34.82 7.23 -11.90
C LEU A 205 36.00 8.12 -11.50
N ALA A 206 35.92 8.82 -10.36
CA ALA A 206 37.02 9.65 -9.85
C ALA A 206 38.23 8.82 -9.40
N VAL A 207 38.03 7.57 -8.93
CA VAL A 207 39.11 6.66 -8.55
C VAL A 207 39.88 6.13 -9.79
N ALA A 208 39.22 6.03 -10.94
CA ALA A 208 39.89 5.68 -12.21
C ALA A 208 40.63 6.87 -12.86
N GLY A 209 40.28 8.12 -12.52
CA GLY A 209 40.88 9.33 -13.09
C GLY A 209 42.19 9.79 -12.40
N ALA A 210 42.48 9.31 -11.20
CA ALA A 210 43.65 9.76 -10.42
C ALA A 210 44.98 9.07 -10.81
N GLY A 211 44.97 8.01 -11.62
CA GLY A 211 46.16 7.21 -11.93
C GLY A 211 46.91 7.56 -13.23
N ALA A 212 46.32 8.35 -14.13
CA ALA A 212 46.86 8.49 -15.50
C ALA A 212 47.75 9.73 -15.75
N PHE A 213 48.03 10.56 -14.74
CA PHE A 213 48.85 11.77 -14.89
C PHE A 213 50.08 11.80 -13.96
N ALA A 214 50.80 10.68 -13.86
CA ALA A 214 52.21 10.71 -13.46
C ALA A 214 53.08 11.08 -14.67
N ARG A 215 53.19 12.40 -14.87
CA ARG A 215 54.06 13.18 -15.75
C ARG A 215 55.38 12.48 -16.18
N ARG A 216 55.51 12.19 -17.47
CA ARG A 216 56.81 12.07 -18.16
C ARG A 216 57.50 13.45 -18.14
N LYS A 217 58.70 13.56 -17.58
CA LYS A 217 59.60 14.68 -17.84
C LYS A 217 61.02 14.14 -18.04
N SER A 218 61.51 14.40 -19.27
CA SER A 218 62.89 14.50 -19.75
C SER A 218 63.95 13.68 -19.05
#